data_AF-A0A0A1TB54-F1
#
_entry.id   AF-A0A0A1TB54-F1
#
_cell.length_a   1.000
_cell.length_b   1.000
_cell.length_c   1.000
_cell.angle_alpha   90.00
_cell.angle_beta   90.00
_cell.angle_gamma   90.00
#
_symmetry.space_group_name_H-M   'P 1'
#
loop_
_entity.id
_entity.type
_entity.pdbx_description
1 polymer ?
#
loop_
_entity_poly.entity_id
_entity_poly.type
_entity_poly.pdbx_seq_one_letter_code
_entity_poly.pdbx_strand_id
1 'polypeptide(L)'
;MKILLSQLLQGSLLALCVAMPSQRMQASSQPTDDLAVDDVQDQDNMPRPAKFPGFNNMIQTSDPPTDSTVPADAAFNATCRHVTLNGYGRVGETTLEADCKDRHGVWWHTAINLNNCIGNSHGSLVYSPGGNFDKTCRPCFIDGTQPGKDVLLKCNCLEKPGAVPMYTSLQIGTMVDDVLAVKPVGAQFTCGSYNGTKSPFL
;
A
#
# COMPACT_ATOMS: atom_id res chain seq x y z
N MET A 1 -21.79 59.66 -29.20
CA MET A 1 -20.59 59.80 -30.06
C MET A 1 -19.60 58.72 -29.62
N LYS A 2 -19.22 57.84 -30.55
CA LYS A 2 -18.13 56.85 -30.52
C LYS A 2 -18.23 55.67 -29.51
N ILE A 3 -17.96 54.40 -29.84
CA ILE A 3 -17.86 53.56 -31.07
C ILE A 3 -17.34 52.20 -30.53
N LEU A 4 -17.91 51.07 -31.00
CA LEU A 4 -17.29 49.76 -31.39
C LEU A 4 -16.09 49.17 -30.59
N LEU A 5 -15.76 47.86 -30.56
CA LEU A 5 -16.24 46.55 -31.03
C LEU A 5 -15.04 45.58 -30.78
N SER A 6 -15.25 44.27 -30.99
CA SER A 6 -14.23 43.23 -31.31
C SER A 6 -13.47 42.63 -30.11
N GLN A 7 -13.66 41.35 -29.72
CA GLN A 7 -13.46 40.06 -30.41
C GLN A 7 -12.00 39.66 -30.72
N LEU A 8 -11.72 38.40 -30.35
CA LEU A 8 -10.86 37.36 -30.98
C LEU A 8 -9.34 37.37 -30.75
N LEU A 9 -8.83 36.22 -30.29
CA LEU A 9 -7.60 35.50 -30.71
C LEU A 9 -7.49 34.27 -29.77
N GLN A 10 -7.99 33.07 -30.09
CA GLN A 10 -7.51 32.10 -31.08
C GLN A 10 -5.98 31.98 -31.15
N GLY A 11 -5.46 30.87 -30.61
CA GLY A 11 -4.06 30.47 -30.73
C GLY A 11 -3.95 28.94 -30.73
N SER A 12 -4.04 28.37 -31.93
CA SER A 12 -3.76 26.96 -32.23
C SER A 12 -2.29 26.64 -32.02
N LEU A 13 -1.97 25.56 -31.31
CA LEU A 13 -0.65 24.92 -31.36
C LEU A 13 -0.78 23.55 -32.03
N LEU A 14 -0.28 23.46 -33.26
CA LEU A 14 -0.04 22.23 -34.01
C LEU A 14 1.16 21.50 -33.37
N ALA A 15 0.93 20.30 -32.83
CA ALA A 15 1.99 19.38 -32.45
C ALA A 15 2.25 18.40 -33.61
N LEU A 16 3.39 18.55 -34.29
CA LEU A 16 3.96 17.54 -35.17
C LEU A 16 4.63 16.46 -34.31
N CYS A 17 4.06 15.25 -34.27
CA CYS A 17 4.74 14.07 -33.75
C CYS A 17 5.43 13.34 -34.91
N VAL A 18 6.77 13.36 -34.92
CA VAL A 18 7.60 12.52 -35.79
C VAL A 18 7.83 11.19 -35.07
N ALA A 19 7.38 10.09 -35.68
CA ALA A 19 7.61 8.73 -35.22
C ALA A 19 9.02 8.24 -35.60
N MET A 20 9.74 7.61 -34.68
CA MET A 20 10.97 6.87 -34.95
C MET A 20 10.84 5.39 -34.53
N PRO A 21 11.48 4.45 -35.25
CA PRO A 21 11.24 3.02 -35.14
C PRO A 21 12.03 2.31 -34.02
N SER A 22 11.34 1.28 -33.52
CA SER A 22 11.78 0.25 -32.57
C SER A 22 12.98 -0.56 -33.09
N GLN A 23 14.02 -0.70 -32.26
CA GLN A 23 15.10 -1.66 -32.49
C GLN A 23 15.10 -2.75 -31.43
N ARG A 24 14.94 -3.97 -31.96
CA ARG A 24 14.97 -5.30 -31.37
C ARG A 24 16.41 -5.68 -31.06
N MET A 25 16.73 -6.07 -29.82
CA MET A 25 17.95 -6.84 -29.54
C MET A 25 17.65 -8.10 -28.74
N GLN A 26 18.33 -9.16 -29.16
CA GLN A 26 18.08 -10.57 -28.94
C GLN A 26 18.72 -11.05 -27.64
N ALA A 27 18.03 -11.96 -26.95
CA ALA A 27 18.62 -12.81 -25.91
C ALA A 27 19.50 -13.88 -26.55
N SER A 28 20.71 -14.06 -26.02
CA SER A 28 21.66 -15.11 -26.39
C SER A 28 21.81 -16.09 -25.22
N SER A 29 21.89 -17.36 -25.58
CA SER A 29 21.73 -18.59 -24.82
C SER A 29 23.06 -19.23 -24.40
N GLN A 30 23.14 -19.69 -23.13
CA GLN A 30 23.73 -20.97 -22.61
C GLN A 30 25.16 -21.41 -23.07
N PRO A 31 25.69 -22.59 -22.66
CA PRO A 31 25.88 -23.25 -21.34
C PRO A 31 27.35 -23.75 -21.17
N THR A 32 27.70 -24.36 -20.03
CA THR A 32 28.68 -25.48 -19.86
C THR A 32 28.63 -25.90 -18.38
N ASP A 33 28.25 -27.12 -18.02
CA ASP A 33 28.86 -28.46 -18.20
C ASP A 33 29.50 -28.95 -16.89
N ASP A 34 29.11 -30.19 -16.58
CA ASP A 34 29.54 -31.15 -15.57
C ASP A 34 31.04 -31.17 -15.24
N LEU A 35 31.37 -31.66 -14.04
CA LEU A 35 32.18 -32.86 -13.86
C LEU A 35 32.21 -33.28 -12.38
N ALA A 36 32.08 -34.58 -12.17
CA ALA A 36 32.03 -35.27 -10.90
C ALA A 36 33.33 -36.06 -10.62
N VAL A 37 33.35 -36.72 -9.45
CA VAL A 37 34.11 -37.94 -9.06
C VAL A 37 35.62 -37.74 -8.78
N ASP A 38 36.32 -38.33 -7.79
CA ASP A 38 36.07 -39.37 -6.76
C ASP A 38 37.21 -39.34 -5.69
N ASP A 39 37.09 -40.23 -4.68
CA ASP A 39 38.14 -40.94 -3.90
C ASP A 39 38.36 -40.69 -2.38
N VAL A 40 37.60 -41.50 -1.61
CA VAL A 40 37.85 -42.39 -0.43
C VAL A 40 39.28 -42.41 0.19
N GLN A 41 39.48 -42.34 1.52
CA GLN A 41 39.59 -43.41 2.56
C GLN A 41 40.22 -42.77 3.83
N ASP A 42 40.01 -43.12 5.11
CA ASP A 42 39.25 -44.14 5.84
C ASP A 42 39.34 -43.80 7.37
N GLN A 43 38.53 -44.50 8.17
CA GLN A 43 38.72 -44.88 9.59
C GLN A 43 38.14 -44.06 10.77
N ASP A 44 37.10 -44.69 11.33
CA ASP A 44 36.98 -45.12 12.73
C ASP A 44 36.56 -44.10 13.81
N ASN A 45 35.24 -43.92 13.97
CA ASN A 45 34.60 -44.16 15.28
C ASN A 45 33.06 -44.18 15.19
N MET A 46 32.46 -45.36 15.34
CA MET A 46 31.02 -45.51 15.59
C MET A 46 30.72 -45.52 17.09
N PRO A 47 29.63 -44.86 17.51
CA PRO A 47 28.75 -45.46 18.51
C PRO A 47 27.35 -45.74 17.95
N ARG A 48 26.87 -46.92 18.36
CA ARG A 48 25.62 -47.66 18.09
C ARG A 48 24.34 -46.84 17.82
N PRO A 49 23.40 -47.40 17.02
CA PRO A 49 22.13 -46.77 16.68
C PRO A 49 21.16 -46.75 17.87
N ALA A 50 20.62 -45.56 18.17
CA ALA A 50 19.48 -45.43 19.06
C ALA A 50 18.21 -45.97 18.38
N LYS A 51 17.64 -46.97 19.05
CA LYS A 51 16.36 -47.63 18.78
C LYS A 51 15.21 -46.62 18.84
N PHE A 52 14.40 -46.53 17.78
CA PHE A 52 13.14 -45.79 17.77
C PHE A 52 12.00 -46.63 18.37
N PRO A 53 11.38 -46.16 19.45
CA PRO A 53 9.93 -46.20 19.65
C PRO A 53 9.42 -44.74 19.54
N GLY A 54 8.40 -44.44 18.74
CA GLY A 54 7.05 -44.90 18.99
C GLY A 54 6.43 -44.02 20.08
N PHE A 55 5.66 -43.00 19.63
CA PHE A 55 4.64 -42.24 20.37
C PHE A 55 5.05 -41.64 21.73
N ASN A 56 5.38 -40.35 21.74
CA ASN A 56 5.32 -39.52 22.95
C ASN A 56 5.00 -38.07 22.59
N ASN A 57 3.78 -37.63 22.88
CA ASN A 57 3.53 -36.66 23.96
C ASN A 57 2.04 -36.28 24.01
N MET A 58 1.28 -37.01 24.81
CA MET A 58 0.07 -36.49 25.44
C MET A 58 0.49 -35.60 26.61
N ILE A 59 0.59 -34.30 26.35
CA ILE A 59 0.19 -33.26 27.31
C ILE A 59 -0.69 -32.30 26.51
N GLN A 60 -1.96 -32.66 26.35
CA GLN A 60 -2.99 -31.70 26.00
C GLN A 60 -3.35 -30.98 27.30
N THR A 61 -2.63 -29.90 27.60
CA THR A 61 -3.27 -28.77 28.26
C THR A 61 -4.41 -28.34 27.35
N SER A 62 -5.63 -28.47 27.86
CA SER A 62 -6.86 -28.05 27.21
C SER A 62 -6.90 -26.52 27.17
N ASP A 63 -6.07 -25.92 26.32
CA ASP A 63 -6.32 -24.59 25.81
C ASP A 63 -7.33 -24.74 24.66
N PRO A 64 -8.44 -23.97 24.64
CA PRO A 64 -9.34 -23.95 23.50
C PRO A 64 -8.54 -23.55 22.24
N PRO A 65 -8.88 -24.07 21.06
CA PRO A 65 -8.18 -23.68 19.84
C PRO A 65 -8.51 -22.22 19.57
N THR A 66 -7.62 -21.31 19.97
CA THR A 66 -7.54 -20.00 19.34
C THR A 66 -6.96 -20.25 17.96
N ASP A 67 -7.83 -20.64 17.03
CA ASP A 67 -7.66 -20.38 15.62
C ASP A 67 -7.71 -18.86 15.41
N SER A 68 -6.67 -18.21 15.91
CA SER A 68 -6.37 -16.79 15.76
C SER A 68 -5.32 -16.68 14.67
N THR A 69 -5.53 -17.36 13.55
CA THR A 69 -4.76 -17.09 12.35
C THR A 69 -5.24 -15.74 11.83
N VAL A 70 -4.71 -14.65 12.39
CA VAL A 70 -5.00 -13.29 11.93
C VAL A 70 -4.66 -13.26 10.43
N PRO A 71 -5.58 -12.81 9.55
CA PRO A 71 -5.32 -12.77 8.11
C PRO A 71 -4.01 -12.05 7.83
N ALA A 72 -3.20 -12.56 6.90
CA ALA A 72 -1.89 -11.99 6.59
C ALA A 72 -1.95 -10.53 6.08
N ASP A 73 -3.13 -10.07 5.66
CA ASP A 73 -3.43 -8.71 5.19
C ASP A 73 -4.30 -7.90 6.17
N ALA A 74 -4.40 -8.34 7.44
CA ALA A 74 -5.21 -7.67 8.43
C ALA A 74 -4.56 -6.35 8.87
N ALA A 75 -5.19 -5.24 8.50
CA ALA A 75 -4.79 -3.88 8.81
C ALA A 75 -5.71 -3.26 9.87
N PHE A 76 -5.33 -2.10 10.40
CA PHE A 76 -6.12 -1.33 11.37
C PHE A 76 -6.57 -2.18 12.57
N ASN A 77 -5.59 -2.81 13.26
CA ASN A 77 -5.85 -3.72 14.38
C ASN A 77 -6.74 -4.92 14.00
N ALA A 78 -6.46 -5.51 12.84
CA ALA A 78 -7.19 -6.64 12.26
C ALA A 78 -8.70 -6.42 12.03
N THR A 79 -9.14 -5.15 11.95
CA THR A 79 -10.54 -4.81 11.65
C THR A 79 -10.80 -4.66 10.17
N CYS A 80 -9.76 -4.44 9.35
CA CYS A 80 -9.87 -4.30 7.92
C CYS A 80 -8.92 -5.24 7.16
N ARG A 81 -9.25 -5.53 5.90
CA ARG A 81 -8.48 -6.33 4.95
C ARG A 81 -8.54 -5.71 3.56
N HIS A 82 -7.73 -6.20 2.61
CA HIS A 82 -7.67 -5.69 1.24
C HIS A 82 -7.48 -4.16 1.14
N VAL A 83 -6.64 -3.59 2.01
CA VAL A 83 -6.38 -2.15 2.01
C VAL A 83 -5.58 -1.75 0.77
N THR A 84 -6.12 -0.82 -0.02
CA THR A 84 -5.52 -0.39 -1.29
C THR A 84 -5.68 1.12 -1.52
N LEU A 85 -4.82 1.69 -2.38
CA LEU A 85 -5.01 3.06 -2.89
C LEU A 85 -5.52 3.02 -4.32
N ASN A 86 -6.60 3.76 -4.55
CA ASN A 86 -7.19 4.04 -5.85
C ASN A 86 -7.06 5.53 -6.20
N GLY A 87 -7.61 5.91 -7.37
CA GLY A 87 -7.52 7.26 -7.93
C GLY A 87 -6.70 7.35 -9.21
N TYR A 88 -6.13 6.24 -9.68
CA TYR A 88 -5.54 6.07 -11.03
C TYR A 88 -4.56 7.18 -11.46
N GLY A 89 -3.83 7.79 -10.52
CA GLY A 89 -2.91 8.87 -10.85
C GLY A 89 -3.58 10.23 -11.16
N ARG A 90 -4.88 10.38 -10.89
CA ARG A 90 -5.63 11.64 -11.04
C ARG A 90 -5.47 12.53 -9.82
N VAL A 91 -5.51 13.84 -10.04
CA VAL A 91 -5.37 14.87 -9.00
C VAL A 91 -6.71 15.06 -8.29
N GLY A 92 -6.68 15.07 -6.95
CA GLY A 92 -7.86 15.20 -6.10
C GLY A 92 -8.64 13.90 -5.90
N GLU A 93 -8.16 12.77 -6.43
CA GLU A 93 -8.90 11.50 -6.45
C GLU A 93 -8.23 10.37 -5.65
N THR A 94 -7.10 10.64 -4.98
CA THR A 94 -6.40 9.62 -4.19
C THR A 94 -7.28 9.08 -3.06
N THR A 95 -7.78 7.84 -3.24
CA THR A 95 -8.80 7.23 -2.38
C THR A 95 -8.24 5.99 -1.71
N LEU A 96 -8.41 5.87 -0.39
CA LEU A 96 -8.11 4.66 0.36
C LEU A 96 -9.35 3.78 0.41
N GLU A 97 -9.21 2.52 0.01
CA GLU A 97 -10.29 1.54 0.00
C GLU A 97 -9.91 0.31 0.82
N ALA A 98 -10.88 -0.29 1.49
CA ALA A 98 -10.71 -1.53 2.22
C ALA A 98 -12.05 -2.23 2.48
N ASP A 99 -11.98 -3.48 2.91
CA ASP A 99 -13.11 -4.16 3.55
C ASP A 99 -12.90 -4.11 5.06
N CYS A 100 -13.84 -3.55 5.81
CA CYS A 100 -13.76 -3.42 7.26
C CYS A 100 -14.94 -4.09 7.96
N LYS A 101 -14.70 -4.69 9.13
CA LYS A 101 -15.76 -5.25 9.98
C LYS A 101 -16.43 -4.17 10.82
N ASP A 102 -17.74 -4.31 11.00
CA ASP A 102 -18.47 -3.55 12.00
C ASP A 102 -18.42 -4.24 13.38
N ARG A 103 -19.13 -3.67 14.36
CA ARG A 103 -19.18 -4.21 15.73
C ARG A 103 -19.90 -5.56 15.82
N HIS A 104 -20.68 -5.94 14.81
CA HIS A 104 -21.35 -7.22 14.71
C HIS A 104 -20.52 -8.25 13.94
N GLY A 105 -19.32 -7.88 13.47
CA GLY A 105 -18.43 -8.75 12.70
C GLY A 105 -18.81 -8.85 11.22
N VAL A 106 -19.76 -8.04 10.73
CA VAL A 106 -20.17 -8.01 9.32
C VAL A 106 -19.17 -7.19 8.53
N TRP A 107 -18.74 -7.71 7.37
CA TRP A 107 -17.82 -7.02 6.47
C TRP A 107 -18.56 -6.00 5.60
N TRP A 108 -17.99 -4.81 5.50
CA TRP A 108 -18.45 -3.72 4.65
C TRP A 108 -17.30 -3.20 3.80
N HIS A 109 -17.59 -2.86 2.56
CA HIS A 109 -16.66 -2.12 1.73
C HIS A 109 -16.71 -0.63 2.12
N THR A 110 -15.55 0.01 2.24
CA THR A 110 -15.42 1.42 2.61
C THR A 110 -14.31 2.11 1.83
N ALA A 111 -14.56 3.37 1.45
CA ALA A 111 -13.64 4.21 0.69
C ALA A 111 -13.60 5.63 1.25
N ILE A 112 -12.42 6.27 1.30
CA ILE A 112 -12.29 7.68 1.68
C ILE A 112 -11.24 8.41 0.83
N ASN A 113 -11.54 9.64 0.41
CA ASN A 113 -10.58 10.49 -0.30
C ASN A 113 -9.57 11.09 0.69
N LEU A 114 -8.29 10.74 0.51
CA LEU A 114 -7.21 11.16 1.40
C LEU A 114 -6.88 12.65 1.28
N ASN A 115 -7.22 13.31 0.17
CA ASN A 115 -7.03 14.75 0.00
C ASN A 115 -7.84 15.60 0.98
N ASN A 116 -8.86 15.01 1.61
CA ASN A 116 -9.66 15.68 2.63
C ASN A 116 -8.91 15.89 3.95
N CYS A 117 -7.87 15.10 4.22
CA CYS A 117 -7.24 15.05 5.54
C CYS A 117 -5.71 15.05 5.50
N ILE A 118 -5.10 14.92 4.32
CA ILE A 118 -3.65 14.85 4.15
C ILE A 118 -3.20 15.98 3.22
N GLY A 119 -2.16 16.67 3.65
CA GLY A 119 -1.49 17.74 2.92
C GLY A 119 -0.01 17.44 2.69
N ASN A 120 0.62 18.31 1.91
CA ASN A 120 2.06 18.33 1.73
C ASN A 120 2.59 19.67 2.28
N SER A 121 3.48 19.59 3.26
CA SER A 121 4.19 20.73 3.83
C SER A 121 5.68 20.56 3.58
N HIS A 122 6.23 21.38 2.69
CA HIS A 122 7.65 21.38 2.34
C HIS A 122 8.22 20.00 1.94
N GLY A 123 7.48 19.24 1.13
CA GLY A 123 7.90 17.90 0.70
C GLY A 123 7.63 16.80 1.73
N SER A 124 6.97 17.11 2.85
CA SER A 124 6.59 16.15 3.88
C SER A 124 5.07 15.99 3.96
N LEU A 125 4.59 14.75 4.06
CA LEU A 125 3.19 14.47 4.31
C LEU A 125 2.82 14.91 5.73
N VAL A 126 1.69 15.61 5.85
CA VAL A 126 1.16 16.08 7.13
C VAL A 126 -0.36 15.88 7.16
N TYR A 127 -0.93 15.78 8.35
CA TYR A 127 -2.37 15.90 8.47
C TYR A 127 -2.78 17.35 8.24
N SER A 128 -3.73 17.56 7.33
CA SER A 128 -4.22 18.89 6.98
C SER A 128 -5.63 18.79 6.39
N PRO A 129 -6.62 19.51 6.95
CA PRO A 129 -7.99 19.47 6.44
C PRO A 129 -8.03 20.11 5.05
N GLY A 130 -8.55 19.37 4.06
CA GLY A 130 -8.51 19.77 2.66
C GLY A 130 -7.09 19.93 2.12
N GLY A 131 -6.12 19.16 2.61
CA GLY A 131 -4.70 19.33 2.32
C GLY A 131 -4.32 19.09 0.85
N ASN A 132 -5.10 18.32 0.09
CA ASN A 132 -4.89 18.09 -1.35
C ASN A 132 -3.45 17.68 -1.73
N PHE A 133 -2.81 16.83 -0.92
CA PHE A 133 -1.40 16.47 -1.09
C PHE A 133 -1.07 15.91 -2.49
N ASP A 134 -2.00 15.19 -3.11
CA ASP A 134 -1.75 14.49 -4.38
C ASP A 134 -1.55 15.41 -5.59
N LYS A 135 -1.75 16.72 -5.42
CA LYS A 135 -1.36 17.76 -6.39
C LYS A 135 0.16 17.82 -6.58
N THR A 136 0.91 17.46 -5.55
CA THR A 136 2.37 17.62 -5.48
C THR A 136 3.11 16.37 -5.01
N CYS A 137 2.37 15.32 -4.62
CA CYS A 137 2.91 14.06 -4.12
C CYS A 137 2.56 12.90 -5.04
N ARG A 138 3.53 12.38 -5.80
CA ARG A 138 3.39 11.19 -6.65
C ARG A 138 4.74 10.51 -6.90
N PRO A 139 4.78 9.18 -7.07
CA PRO A 139 3.71 8.22 -6.78
C PRO A 139 3.50 8.04 -5.27
N CYS A 140 2.35 7.46 -4.90
CA CYS A 140 2.01 7.10 -3.52
C CYS A 140 1.60 5.63 -3.43
N PHE A 141 1.87 5.00 -2.29
CA PHE A 141 1.51 3.61 -2.01
C PHE A 141 1.26 3.42 -0.51
N ILE A 142 0.53 2.38 -0.15
CA ILE A 142 0.31 1.96 1.24
C ILE A 142 1.27 0.84 1.58
N ASP A 143 1.82 0.90 2.79
CA ASP A 143 2.63 -0.15 3.38
C ASP A 143 2.13 -0.45 4.80
N GLY A 144 2.59 -1.56 5.39
CA GLY A 144 2.24 -1.91 6.77
C GLY A 144 0.81 -2.46 6.93
N THR A 145 0.26 -3.08 5.89
CA THR A 145 -1.04 -3.79 5.93
C THR A 145 -0.97 -5.15 6.65
N GLN A 146 0.17 -5.46 7.26
CA GLN A 146 0.38 -6.71 8.01
C GLN A 146 -0.18 -6.59 9.44
N PRO A 147 -0.61 -7.71 10.05
CA PRO A 147 -1.03 -7.73 11.45
C PRO A 147 0.01 -7.13 12.40
N GLY A 148 -0.45 -6.28 13.30
CA GLY A 148 0.40 -5.66 14.33
C GLY A 148 1.34 -4.56 13.81
N LYS A 149 1.25 -4.17 12.53
CA LYS A 149 1.96 -3.02 11.99
C LYS A 149 1.04 -1.82 11.79
N ASP A 150 1.67 -0.67 11.81
CA ASP A 150 1.04 0.58 11.44
C ASP A 150 0.92 0.70 9.92
N VAL A 151 -0.25 1.15 9.47
CA VAL A 151 -0.47 1.44 8.06
C VAL A 151 0.21 2.76 7.74
N LEU A 152 1.09 2.77 6.73
CA LEU A 152 1.86 3.95 6.33
C LEU A 152 1.47 4.35 4.91
N LEU A 153 1.05 5.60 4.73
CA LEU A 153 1.00 6.24 3.42
C LEU A 153 2.40 6.74 3.07
N LYS A 154 2.98 6.19 2.00
CA LYS A 154 4.32 6.56 1.51
C LYS A 154 4.18 7.26 0.18
N CYS A 155 4.85 8.40 0.02
CA CYS A 155 4.81 9.20 -1.20
C CYS A 155 6.16 9.84 -1.50
N ASN A 156 6.33 10.27 -2.76
CA ASN A 156 7.36 11.25 -3.13
C ASN A 156 6.69 12.61 -3.33
N CYS A 157 7.09 13.63 -2.57
CA CYS A 157 6.44 14.93 -2.52
C CYS A 157 7.39 16.05 -2.94
N LEU A 158 6.90 16.98 -3.75
CA LEU A 158 7.64 18.18 -4.13
C LEU A 158 7.49 19.25 -3.04
N GLU A 159 8.58 19.88 -2.62
CA GLU A 159 8.50 21.10 -1.80
C GLU A 159 7.87 22.25 -2.60
N LYS A 160 8.28 22.40 -3.85
CA LYS A 160 7.81 23.42 -4.79
C LYS A 160 7.88 22.89 -6.23
N PRO A 161 7.17 23.49 -7.19
CA PRO A 161 7.24 23.08 -8.59
C PRO A 161 8.68 23.05 -9.12
N GLY A 162 9.08 21.94 -9.74
CA GLY A 162 10.43 21.72 -10.27
C GLY A 162 11.49 21.32 -9.24
N ALA A 163 11.15 21.20 -7.96
CA ALA A 163 12.06 20.64 -6.96
C ALA A 163 12.33 19.14 -7.21
N VAL A 164 13.36 18.62 -6.56
CA VAL A 164 13.56 17.16 -6.46
C VAL A 164 12.52 16.61 -5.47
N PRO A 165 11.75 15.55 -5.83
CA PRO A 165 10.81 14.95 -4.91
C PRO A 165 11.51 14.37 -3.67
N MET A 166 10.91 14.59 -2.51
CA MET A 166 11.34 14.03 -1.23
C MET A 166 10.48 12.82 -0.87
N TYR A 167 11.12 11.72 -0.50
CA TYR A 167 10.42 10.57 0.04
C TYR A 167 9.94 10.88 1.45
N THR A 168 8.66 10.63 1.70
CA THR A 168 8.01 10.91 2.99
C THR A 168 6.95 9.86 3.29
N SER A 169 6.67 9.65 4.57
CA SER A 169 5.67 8.70 5.05
C SER A 169 4.84 9.31 6.16
N LEU A 170 3.53 9.03 6.13
CA LEU A 170 2.59 9.43 7.17
C LEU A 170 1.83 8.20 7.66
N GLN A 171 1.83 8.00 8.97
CA GLN A 171 1.07 6.93 9.58
C GLN A 171 -0.42 7.19 9.42
N ILE A 172 -1.23 6.15 9.29
CA ILE A 172 -2.67 6.23 9.37
C ILE A 172 -3.17 5.07 10.22
N GLY A 173 -4.38 5.21 10.76
CA GLY A 173 -5.02 4.17 11.53
C GLY A 173 -5.24 4.50 12.99
N THR A 174 -5.68 3.47 13.72
CA THR A 174 -6.25 3.60 15.07
C THR A 174 -5.24 3.96 16.15
N MET A 175 -3.95 3.73 15.90
CA MET A 175 -2.86 4.02 16.84
C MET A 175 -2.36 5.46 16.79
N VAL A 176 -2.77 6.24 15.78
CA VAL A 176 -2.36 7.64 15.66
C VAL A 176 -3.27 8.53 16.50
N ASP A 177 -2.70 9.35 17.38
CA ASP A 177 -3.44 10.36 18.14
C ASP A 177 -3.60 11.69 17.37
N ASP A 178 -4.18 11.61 16.17
CA ASP A 178 -4.60 12.77 15.39
C ASP A 178 -6.06 12.57 14.95
N VAL A 179 -6.85 13.64 14.97
CA VAL A 179 -8.25 13.62 14.56
C VAL A 179 -8.41 13.45 13.05
N LEU A 180 -7.44 13.91 12.26
CA LEU A 180 -7.38 13.80 10.80
C LEU A 180 -6.69 12.50 10.34
N ALA A 181 -6.14 11.70 11.26
CA ALA A 181 -5.67 10.37 10.91
C ALA A 181 -6.85 9.50 10.46
N VAL A 182 -6.70 8.85 9.31
CA VAL A 182 -7.75 7.98 8.76
C VAL A 182 -7.92 6.75 9.64
N LYS A 183 -9.13 6.54 10.15
CA LYS A 183 -9.48 5.45 11.07
C LYS A 183 -10.77 4.78 10.65
N PRO A 184 -10.89 3.44 10.74
CA PRO A 184 -12.17 2.78 10.61
C PRO A 184 -12.99 2.96 11.89
N VAL A 185 -14.22 3.48 11.74
CA VAL A 185 -15.21 3.62 12.82
C VAL A 185 -16.50 2.93 12.38
N GLY A 186 -16.84 1.81 13.01
CA GLY A 186 -18.05 1.05 12.67
C GLY A 186 -18.09 0.59 11.21
N ALA A 187 -16.95 0.12 10.68
CA ALA A 187 -16.72 -0.26 9.28
C ALA A 187 -16.72 0.87 8.24
N GLN A 188 -16.70 2.13 8.67
CA GLN A 188 -16.59 3.29 7.78
C GLN A 188 -15.26 3.99 8.02
N PHE A 189 -14.49 4.29 6.98
CA PHE A 189 -13.34 5.17 7.13
C PHE A 189 -13.77 6.60 7.46
N THR A 190 -13.05 7.21 8.40
CA THR A 190 -13.30 8.58 8.87
C THR A 190 -11.98 9.31 9.07
N CYS A 191 -12.00 10.62 8.86
CA CYS A 191 -10.93 11.53 9.26
C CYS A 191 -11.48 12.93 9.48
N GLY A 192 -11.25 13.51 10.67
CA GLY A 192 -11.87 14.75 11.09
C GLY A 192 -13.40 14.69 10.98
N SER A 193 -13.98 15.65 10.24
CA SER A 193 -15.42 15.69 9.92
C SER A 193 -15.79 14.93 8.64
N TYR A 194 -14.83 14.31 7.95
CA TYR A 194 -15.05 13.62 6.70
C TYR A 194 -15.35 12.15 6.93
N ASN A 195 -16.47 11.70 6.39
CA ASN A 195 -16.90 10.31 6.43
C ASN A 195 -16.74 9.71 5.02
N GLY A 196 -16.11 8.54 4.96
CA GLY A 196 -16.02 7.73 3.75
C GLY A 196 -17.34 7.06 3.39
N THR A 197 -17.32 6.22 2.37
CA THR A 197 -18.46 5.37 2.01
C THR A 197 -18.55 4.17 2.96
N LYS A 198 -19.73 3.56 3.04
CA LYS A 198 -19.96 2.27 3.69
C LYS A 198 -21.04 1.53 2.90
N SER A 199 -20.67 0.46 2.22
CA SER A 199 -21.59 -0.35 1.42
C SER A 199 -21.46 -1.83 1.78
N PRO A 200 -22.56 -2.60 1.70
CA PRO A 200 -22.50 -4.04 1.92
C PRO A 200 -21.49 -4.66 0.96
N PHE A 201 -20.78 -5.68 1.44
CA PHE A 201 -20.01 -6.56 0.55
C PHE A 201 -21.01 -7.42 -0.25
N LEU A 202 -21.00 -7.30 -1.58
CA LEU A 202 -21.88 -8.05 -2.49
C LEU A 202 -21.28 -9.42 -2.84
#